data_AF-A0A1J5SPU9-F1
#
_entry.id   AF-A0A1J5SPU9-F1
#
_cell.length_a   1.000
_cell.length_b   1.000
_cell.length_c   1.000
_cell.angle_alpha   90.00
_cell.angle_beta   90.00
_cell.angle_gamma   90.00
#
_symmetry.space_group_name_H-M   'P 1'
#
loop_
_entity.id
_entity.type
_entity.pdbx_description
1 polymer ?
#
loop_
_entity_poly.entity_id
_entity_poly.type
_entity_poly.pdbx_seq_one_letter_code
_entity_poly.pdbx_strand_id
1 'polypeptide(L)'
;MNKQDTLPKGISGEKHSEPNHYERRAIGSGIPNPMKHMAVFVTLTAACMAAVAAGERGGTLLDKVLLVSMSAIIVLAVHLLPALSRRWIMWPVWMGCLLCAMYGHLTFLIHASVHAEEDRAQHSALTVGTERQIEVTRESLGRINARPVATVAAELAVTRDSQQRTALRAEIAEGRRAEALDDELVKLSGISTVARSTRETDPVTASLAEVTRYSDGAVAIVIGMTFSVLIELVGALLWYEVLRHPDRDEGQTWNANTADVTDDVTHPDEAVTGFIKTEAPVTAATSAVTTELSGQVAPVINAIKIGECRPTVAGIRKYLGCSQARASELRRKLVGMGAV
;
A
#
# COMPACT_ATOMS: atom_id res chain seq x y z
N MET A 1 63.32 67.55 35.41
CA MET A 1 63.76 66.17 35.74
C MET A 1 62.88 65.22 34.94
N ASN A 2 63.40 64.56 33.90
CA ASN A 2 64.05 63.23 33.94
C ASN A 2 63.04 62.15 34.42
N LYS A 3 62.71 61.05 33.74
CA LYS A 3 63.27 60.35 32.57
C LYS A 3 62.30 59.17 32.25
N GLN A 4 62.11 58.85 30.96
CA GLN A 4 62.01 57.48 30.35
C GLN A 4 60.94 56.47 30.87
N ASP A 5 60.30 55.59 30.09
CA ASP A 5 60.22 55.19 28.68
C ASP A 5 58.94 54.30 28.62
N THR A 6 58.09 54.30 27.59
CA THR A 6 58.20 53.39 26.43
C THR A 6 56.98 53.57 25.48
N LEU A 7 57.24 53.33 24.20
CA LEU A 7 56.46 53.57 22.97
C LEU A 7 55.47 52.39 22.62
N PRO A 8 54.66 52.42 21.52
CA PRO A 8 53.20 52.27 21.58
C PRO A 8 52.61 51.06 20.82
N LYS A 9 51.32 50.74 21.06
CA LYS A 9 50.42 49.98 20.17
C LYS A 9 49.02 50.61 20.31
N GLY A 10 48.43 51.22 19.29
CA GLY A 10 47.88 50.55 18.10
C GLY A 10 46.43 50.14 18.38
N ILE A 11 45.50 51.11 18.53
CA ILE A 11 44.42 51.46 17.60
C ILE A 11 43.28 50.41 17.49
N SER A 12 42.11 50.85 17.98
CA SER A 12 40.75 50.56 17.54
C SER A 12 40.25 49.11 17.58
N GLY A 13 39.47 48.81 18.63
CA GLY A 13 38.58 47.66 18.69
C GLY A 13 37.51 47.73 17.59
N GLU A 14 37.67 46.87 16.60
CA GLU A 14 36.75 46.65 15.50
C GLU A 14 35.50 45.91 16.01
N LYS A 15 34.32 46.50 15.78
CA LYS A 15 33.01 45.90 16.03
C LYS A 15 32.88 44.65 15.15
N HIS A 16 33.02 43.46 15.73
CA HIS A 16 32.61 42.23 15.05
C HIS A 16 31.11 42.01 15.30
N SER A 17 30.32 42.43 14.32
CA SER A 17 28.90 42.12 14.22
C SER A 17 28.74 40.63 13.91
N GLU A 18 28.25 39.86 14.89
CA GLU A 18 27.80 38.49 14.65
C GLU A 18 26.67 38.48 13.61
N PRO A 19 26.73 37.61 12.59
CA PRO A 19 25.63 37.41 11.68
C PRO A 19 24.56 36.55 12.37
N ASN A 20 23.59 37.23 12.99
CA ASN A 20 22.17 36.96 12.90
C ASN A 20 21.78 35.61 12.26
N HIS A 21 21.69 34.58 13.11
CA HIS A 21 21.30 33.21 12.78
C HIS A 21 19.77 33.06 12.55
N TYR A 22 19.09 34.05 11.96
CA TYR A 22 17.62 34.10 11.80
C TYR A 22 17.08 33.63 10.46
N GLU A 23 17.85 32.88 9.66
CA GLU A 23 17.35 32.26 8.42
C GLU A 23 17.60 30.76 8.36
N ARG A 24 17.34 30.04 9.46
CA ARG A 24 16.89 28.65 9.30
C ARG A 24 15.41 28.69 8.95
N ARG A 25 15.15 29.07 7.69
CA ARG A 25 13.89 28.86 6.98
C ARG A 25 13.44 27.45 7.32
N ALA A 26 12.46 27.35 8.21
CA ALA A 26 11.73 26.13 8.45
C ALA A 26 11.03 25.79 7.13
N ILE A 27 11.76 25.14 6.24
CA ILE A 27 11.19 24.24 5.26
C ILE A 27 10.75 23.03 6.09
N GLY A 28 9.75 23.23 6.94
CA GLY A 28 8.83 22.19 7.35
C GLY A 28 8.00 21.89 6.11
N SER A 29 8.64 21.30 5.09
CA SER A 29 7.93 20.49 4.13
C SER A 29 7.25 19.42 4.97
N GLY A 30 5.95 19.58 5.19
CA GLY A 30 5.16 18.65 5.99
C GLY A 30 5.46 17.24 5.50
N ILE A 31 6.25 16.50 6.29
CA ILE A 31 6.46 15.08 6.05
C ILE A 31 5.10 14.49 6.33
N PRO A 32 4.39 14.04 5.30
CA PRO A 32 2.98 13.81 5.44
C PRO A 32 2.82 12.44 6.12
N ASN A 33 1.90 12.35 7.09
CA ASN A 33 1.88 11.26 8.08
C ASN A 33 1.92 9.90 7.36
N PRO A 34 2.99 9.09 7.52
CA PRO A 34 3.22 7.93 6.66
C PRO A 34 2.08 6.92 6.72
N MET A 35 1.43 6.78 7.89
CA MET A 35 0.26 5.93 8.08
C MET A 35 -0.95 6.37 7.24
N LYS A 36 -1.18 7.68 7.06
CA LYS A 36 -2.28 8.20 6.25
C LYS A 36 -2.08 7.86 4.77
N HIS A 37 -0.85 7.99 4.27
CA HIS A 37 -0.54 7.62 2.89
C HIS A 37 -0.72 6.13 2.63
N MET A 38 -0.24 5.29 3.55
CA MET A 38 -0.44 3.84 3.44
C MET A 38 -1.93 3.49 3.49
N ALA A 39 -2.72 4.09 4.39
CA ALA A 39 -4.15 3.86 4.48
C ALA A 39 -4.88 4.20 3.16
N VAL A 40 -4.56 5.38 2.58
CA VAL A 40 -5.14 5.82 1.30
C VAL A 40 -4.72 4.90 0.16
N PHE A 41 -3.44 4.51 0.09
CA PHE A 41 -2.93 3.62 -0.95
C PHE A 41 -3.58 2.24 -0.90
N VAL A 42 -3.71 1.65 0.28
CA VAL A 42 -4.38 0.36 0.49
C VAL A 42 -5.87 0.46 0.11
N THR A 43 -6.55 1.53 0.54
CA THR A 43 -7.97 1.77 0.20
C THR A 43 -8.17 1.94 -1.30
N LEU A 44 -7.29 2.69 -1.97
CA LEU A 44 -7.36 2.90 -3.40
C LEU A 44 -7.16 1.59 -4.16
N THR A 45 -6.19 0.77 -3.75
CA THR A 45 -5.92 -0.54 -4.37
C THR A 45 -7.13 -1.45 -4.24
N ALA A 46 -7.69 -1.58 -3.03
CA ALA A 46 -8.89 -2.39 -2.78
C ALA A 46 -10.10 -1.88 -3.57
N ALA A 47 -10.32 -0.56 -3.59
CA ALA A 47 -11.43 0.05 -4.33
C ALA A 47 -11.30 -0.16 -5.84
N CYS A 48 -10.08 -0.06 -6.41
CA CYS A 48 -9.82 -0.33 -7.82
C CYS A 48 -10.14 -1.78 -8.19
N MET A 49 -9.66 -2.76 -7.40
CA MET A 49 -9.96 -4.18 -7.64
C MET A 49 -11.46 -4.47 -7.63
N ALA A 50 -12.17 -3.97 -6.61
CA ALA A 50 -13.60 -4.16 -6.48
C ALA A 50 -14.39 -3.42 -7.58
N ALA A 51 -13.95 -2.22 -7.97
CA ALA A 51 -14.54 -1.42 -9.05
C ALA A 51 -14.43 -2.11 -10.42
N VAL A 52 -13.27 -2.66 -10.77
CA VAL A 52 -13.09 -3.41 -12.03
C VAL A 52 -14.08 -4.57 -12.11
N ALA A 53 -14.19 -5.37 -11.05
CA ALA A 53 -15.14 -6.49 -11.01
C ALA A 53 -16.63 -6.05 -10.99
N ALA A 54 -16.93 -4.85 -10.50
CA ALA A 54 -18.29 -4.32 -10.52
C ALA A 54 -18.66 -3.78 -11.92
N GLY A 55 -17.71 -3.11 -12.59
CA GLY A 55 -17.91 -2.50 -13.91
C GLY A 55 -18.16 -3.50 -15.03
N GLU A 56 -17.69 -4.73 -14.89
CA GLU A 56 -17.94 -5.79 -15.88
C GLU A 56 -19.37 -6.33 -15.87
N ARG A 57 -20.13 -6.10 -14.80
CA ARG A 57 -21.52 -6.59 -14.67
C ARG A 57 -22.53 -5.67 -15.34
N GLY A 58 -22.18 -4.40 -15.54
CA GLY A 58 -23.11 -3.39 -16.03
C GLY A 58 -23.31 -3.46 -17.54
N GLY A 59 -24.56 -3.49 -18.01
CA GLY A 59 -24.87 -3.55 -19.45
C GLY A 59 -24.74 -2.19 -20.14
N THR A 60 -25.04 -1.10 -19.43
CA THR A 60 -24.99 0.28 -19.93
C THR A 60 -23.92 1.10 -19.21
N LEU A 61 -23.44 2.20 -19.80
CA LEU A 61 -22.43 3.06 -19.16
C LEU A 61 -22.89 3.59 -17.79
N LEU A 62 -24.16 3.96 -17.66
CA LEU A 62 -24.73 4.45 -16.40
C LEU A 62 -24.72 3.36 -15.32
N ASP A 63 -25.14 2.16 -15.69
CA ASP A 63 -25.16 0.98 -14.80
C ASP A 63 -23.74 0.64 -14.30
N LYS A 64 -22.74 0.67 -15.20
CA LYS A 64 -21.33 0.49 -14.82
C LYS A 64 -20.84 1.52 -13.82
N VAL A 65 -21.11 2.80 -14.06
CA VAL A 65 -20.69 3.88 -13.15
C VAL A 65 -21.35 3.74 -11.78
N LEU A 66 -22.63 3.38 -11.73
CA LEU A 66 -23.35 3.15 -10.47
C LEU A 66 -22.79 1.96 -9.70
N LEU A 67 -22.53 0.84 -10.37
CA LEU A 67 -21.94 -0.36 -9.77
C LEU A 67 -20.53 -0.11 -9.25
N VAL A 68 -19.68 0.59 -10.01
CA VAL A 68 -18.34 1.03 -9.59
C VAL A 68 -18.41 1.93 -8.36
N SER A 69 -19.28 2.95 -8.39
CA SER A 69 -19.44 3.87 -7.27
C SER A 69 -19.91 3.17 -6.01
N MET A 70 -20.88 2.27 -6.12
CA MET A 70 -21.39 1.48 -5.01
C MET A 70 -20.28 0.59 -4.42
N SER A 71 -19.49 -0.07 -5.27
CA SER A 71 -18.38 -0.91 -4.83
C SER A 71 -17.31 -0.12 -4.07
N ALA A 72 -16.93 1.05 -4.58
CA ALA A 72 -15.98 1.94 -3.91
C ALA A 72 -16.49 2.42 -2.53
N ILE A 73 -17.79 2.74 -2.43
CA ILE A 73 -18.42 3.12 -1.16
C ILE A 73 -18.39 1.96 -0.16
N ILE A 74 -18.64 0.72 -0.61
CA ILE A 74 -18.58 -0.46 0.25
C ILE A 74 -17.17 -0.65 0.81
N VAL A 75 -16.13 -0.60 -0.03
CA VAL A 75 -14.72 -0.71 0.43
C VAL A 75 -14.36 0.40 1.41
N LEU A 76 -14.75 1.64 1.11
CA LEU A 76 -14.54 2.77 2.01
C LEU A 76 -15.27 2.54 3.35
N ALA A 77 -16.48 1.99 3.34
CA ALA A 77 -17.21 1.64 4.55
C ALA A 77 -16.48 0.56 5.36
N VAL A 78 -15.94 -0.49 4.73
CA VAL A 78 -15.15 -1.54 5.41
C VAL A 78 -13.94 -0.94 6.14
N HIS A 79 -13.26 0.02 5.51
CA HIS A 79 -12.08 0.65 6.08
C HIS A 79 -12.39 1.69 7.17
N LEU A 80 -13.44 2.50 7.00
CA LEU A 80 -13.75 3.62 7.91
C LEU A 80 -14.68 3.24 9.08
N LEU A 81 -15.59 2.28 8.90
CA LEU A 81 -16.55 1.89 9.95
C LEU A 81 -15.86 1.40 11.24
N PRO A 82 -14.80 0.58 11.21
CA PRO A 82 -14.11 0.14 12.43
C PRO A 82 -13.49 1.29 13.21
N ALA A 83 -13.03 2.32 12.50
CA ALA A 83 -12.41 3.50 13.09
C ALA A 83 -13.45 4.44 13.71
N LEU A 84 -14.60 4.61 13.05
CA LEU A 84 -15.68 5.51 13.47
C LEU A 84 -16.62 4.88 14.52
N SER A 85 -16.79 3.56 14.51
CA SER A 85 -17.78 2.90 15.34
C SER A 85 -17.23 2.52 16.71
N ARG A 86 -17.85 3.06 17.76
CA ARG A 86 -17.63 2.65 19.16
C ARG A 86 -18.77 1.78 19.71
N ARG A 87 -19.82 1.57 18.89
CA ARG A 87 -21.05 0.85 19.26
C ARG A 87 -21.00 -0.56 18.69
N TRP A 88 -21.24 -1.54 19.54
CA TRP A 88 -21.30 -2.96 19.16
C TRP A 88 -22.34 -3.25 18.06
N ILE A 89 -23.41 -2.44 17.97
CA ILE A 89 -24.46 -2.59 16.95
C ILE A 89 -23.99 -2.32 15.51
N MET A 90 -22.83 -1.70 15.32
CA MET A 90 -22.25 -1.44 13.99
C MET A 90 -21.44 -2.62 13.45
N TRP A 91 -21.08 -3.59 14.29
CA TRP A 91 -20.38 -4.80 13.86
C TRP A 91 -21.10 -5.64 12.81
N PRO A 92 -22.42 -5.92 12.89
CA PRO A 92 -23.10 -6.69 11.84
C PRO A 92 -23.10 -5.96 10.50
N VAL A 93 -23.24 -4.62 10.50
CA VAL A 93 -23.17 -3.80 9.28
C VAL A 93 -21.77 -3.88 8.67
N TRP A 94 -20.73 -3.75 9.51
CA TRP A 94 -19.34 -3.87 9.05
C TRP A 94 -19.05 -5.26 8.49
N MET A 95 -19.47 -6.33 9.15
CA MET A 95 -19.32 -7.71 8.65
C MET A 95 -20.04 -7.91 7.31
N GLY A 96 -21.23 -7.33 7.14
CA GLY A 96 -21.94 -7.34 5.86
C GLY A 96 -21.16 -6.64 4.75
N CYS A 97 -20.63 -5.44 5.02
CA CYS A 97 -19.79 -4.71 4.07
C CYS A 97 -18.51 -5.49 3.72
N LEU A 98 -17.86 -6.10 4.72
CA LEU A 98 -16.65 -6.90 4.53
C LEU A 98 -16.94 -8.09 3.62
N LEU A 99 -18.05 -8.80 3.84
CA LEU A 99 -18.45 -9.94 3.00
C LEU A 99 -18.75 -9.50 1.56
N CYS A 100 -19.40 -8.34 1.37
CA CYS A 100 -19.62 -7.77 0.04
C CYS A 100 -18.30 -7.39 -0.67
N ALA A 101 -17.34 -6.79 0.05
CA ALA A 101 -16.01 -6.47 -0.49
C ALA A 101 -15.25 -7.75 -0.87
N MET A 102 -15.24 -8.76 0.00
CA MET A 102 -14.65 -10.08 -0.27
C MET A 102 -15.27 -10.74 -1.52
N TYR A 103 -16.59 -10.67 -1.68
CA TYR A 103 -17.26 -11.17 -2.89
C TYR A 103 -16.83 -10.41 -4.16
N GLY A 104 -16.64 -9.09 -4.05
CA GLY A 104 -16.08 -8.26 -5.12
C GLY A 104 -14.69 -8.74 -5.54
N HIS A 105 -13.78 -8.91 -4.58
CA HIS A 105 -12.42 -9.42 -4.82
C HIS A 105 -12.40 -10.84 -5.36
N LEU A 106 -13.24 -11.74 -4.85
CA LEU A 106 -13.39 -13.09 -5.38
C LEU A 106 -13.77 -13.06 -6.87
N THR A 107 -14.73 -12.21 -7.22
CA THR A 107 -15.16 -12.04 -8.61
C THR A 107 -14.02 -11.54 -9.48
N PHE A 108 -13.28 -10.52 -9.01
CA PHE A 108 -12.09 -10.01 -9.70
C PHE A 108 -11.05 -11.09 -9.94
N LEU A 109 -10.75 -11.91 -8.91
CA LEU A 109 -9.74 -12.97 -9.00
C LEU A 109 -10.16 -14.07 -9.99
N ILE A 110 -11.43 -14.46 -10.00
CA ILE A 110 -11.96 -15.43 -10.98
C ILE A 110 -11.85 -14.87 -12.39
N HIS A 111 -12.21 -13.61 -12.60
CA HIS A 111 -12.07 -13.01 -13.93
C HIS A 111 -10.61 -12.89 -14.34
N ALA A 112 -9.72 -12.47 -13.43
CA ALA A 112 -8.29 -12.40 -13.69
C ALA A 112 -7.70 -13.79 -14.02
N SER A 113 -8.13 -14.85 -13.33
CA SER A 113 -7.68 -16.21 -13.62
C SER A 113 -8.15 -16.70 -14.98
N VAL A 114 -9.43 -16.44 -15.33
CA VAL A 114 -9.98 -16.81 -16.65
C VAL A 114 -9.27 -16.05 -17.78
N HIS A 115 -9.01 -14.75 -17.63
CA HIS A 115 -8.27 -13.99 -18.63
C HIS A 115 -6.83 -14.52 -18.78
N ALA A 116 -6.17 -14.84 -17.66
CA ALA A 116 -4.84 -15.43 -17.70
C ALA A 116 -4.83 -16.84 -18.31
N GLU A 117 -5.91 -17.61 -18.16
CA GLU A 117 -6.08 -18.92 -18.82
C GLU A 117 -6.32 -18.77 -20.32
N GLU A 118 -7.16 -17.82 -20.74
CA GLU A 118 -7.41 -17.53 -22.15
C GLU A 118 -6.14 -17.06 -22.86
N ASP A 119 -5.36 -16.15 -22.25
CA ASP A 119 -4.07 -15.71 -22.79
C ASP A 119 -3.11 -16.89 -22.96
N ARG A 120 -3.04 -17.80 -21.98
CA ARG A 120 -2.22 -19.02 -22.07
C ARG A 120 -2.75 -20.00 -23.13
N ALA A 121 -4.07 -20.11 -23.28
CA ALA A 121 -4.70 -20.97 -24.28
C ALA A 121 -4.42 -20.45 -25.70
N GLN A 122 -4.54 -19.14 -25.93
CA GLN A 122 -4.22 -18.51 -27.21
C GLN A 122 -2.73 -18.65 -27.56
N HIS A 123 -1.83 -18.44 -26.59
CA HIS A 123 -0.39 -18.67 -26.80
C HIS A 123 -0.06 -20.14 -27.07
N SER A 124 -0.76 -21.09 -26.42
CA SER A 124 -0.60 -22.52 -26.67
C SER A 124 -1.09 -22.92 -28.06
N ALA A 125 -2.24 -22.40 -28.49
CA ALA A 125 -2.78 -22.63 -29.83
C ALA A 125 -1.84 -22.08 -30.91
N LEU A 126 -1.26 -20.89 -30.69
CA LEU A 126 -0.24 -20.32 -31.58
C LEU A 126 1.00 -21.21 -31.65
N THR A 127 1.50 -21.69 -30.49
CA THR A 127 2.68 -22.57 -30.42
C THR A 127 2.45 -23.88 -31.18
N VAL A 128 1.30 -24.53 -30.98
CA VAL A 128 0.93 -25.75 -31.71
C VAL A 128 0.80 -25.48 -33.21
N GLY A 129 0.24 -24.32 -33.60
CA GLY A 129 0.18 -23.88 -34.98
C GLY A 129 1.58 -23.72 -35.61
N THR A 130 2.51 -23.08 -34.90
CA THR A 130 3.91 -22.93 -35.32
C THR A 130 4.63 -24.27 -35.39
N GLU A 131 4.44 -25.18 -34.42
CA GLU A 131 5.02 -26.52 -34.45
C GLU A 131 4.54 -27.32 -35.68
N ARG A 132 3.25 -27.22 -36.02
CA ARG A 132 2.70 -27.83 -37.24
C ARG A 132 3.30 -27.22 -38.50
N GLN A 133 3.52 -25.91 -38.54
CA GLN A 133 4.19 -25.26 -39.66
C GLN A 133 5.64 -25.73 -39.81
N ILE A 134 6.38 -25.83 -38.71
CA ILE A 134 7.75 -26.38 -38.72
C ILE A 134 7.78 -27.78 -39.33
N GLU A 135 6.82 -28.64 -38.96
CA GLU A 135 6.74 -30.00 -39.50
C GLU A 135 6.45 -30.02 -41.01
N VAL A 136 5.49 -29.21 -41.47
CA VAL A 136 5.16 -29.08 -42.90
C VAL A 136 6.33 -28.51 -43.71
N THR A 137 7.04 -27.52 -43.17
CA THR A 137 8.23 -26.92 -43.81
C THR A 137 9.37 -27.93 -43.87
N ARG A 138 9.61 -28.71 -42.80
CA ARG A 138 10.59 -29.82 -42.79
C ARG A 138 10.27 -30.89 -43.81
N GLU A 139 9.01 -31.30 -43.90
CA GLU A 139 8.57 -32.29 -44.89
C GLU A 139 8.79 -31.76 -46.31
N SER A 140 8.44 -30.50 -46.56
CA SER A 140 8.63 -29.85 -47.85
C SER A 140 10.11 -29.77 -48.23
N LEU A 141 10.98 -29.43 -47.28
CA LEU A 141 12.43 -29.43 -47.46
C LEU A 141 12.97 -30.84 -47.75
N GLY A 142 12.48 -31.87 -47.05
CA GLY A 142 12.88 -33.27 -47.27
C GLY A 142 12.51 -33.83 -48.64
N ARG A 143 11.50 -33.25 -49.33
CA ARG A 143 11.15 -33.61 -50.71
C ARG A 143 12.08 -32.99 -51.75
N ILE A 144 12.80 -31.92 -51.41
CA ILE A 144 13.71 -31.22 -52.33
C ILE A 144 15.10 -31.84 -52.20
N ASN A 145 15.50 -32.62 -53.21
CA ASN A 145 16.85 -33.17 -53.30
C ASN A 145 17.69 -32.35 -54.30
N ALA A 146 18.39 -31.33 -53.81
CA ALA A 146 19.25 -30.46 -54.62
C ALA A 146 20.67 -30.40 -54.02
N ARG A 147 21.69 -30.35 -54.89
CA ARG A 147 23.08 -30.13 -54.45
C ARG A 147 23.27 -28.67 -54.01
N PRO A 148 24.29 -28.37 -53.19
CA PRO A 148 24.55 -27.00 -52.72
C PRO A 148 24.65 -26.00 -53.86
N VAL A 149 23.91 -24.90 -53.79
CA VAL A 149 23.81 -23.88 -54.85
C VAL A 149 25.19 -23.37 -55.26
N ALA A 150 26.11 -23.19 -54.29
CA ALA A 150 27.48 -22.75 -54.54
C ALA A 150 28.26 -23.69 -55.47
N THR A 151 28.10 -25.01 -55.31
CA THR A 151 28.78 -26.02 -56.13
C THR A 151 28.22 -26.04 -57.55
N VAL A 152 26.89 -26.02 -57.67
CA VAL A 152 26.20 -26.03 -58.99
C VAL A 152 26.46 -24.73 -59.75
N ALA A 153 26.51 -23.59 -59.06
CA ALA A 153 26.84 -22.30 -59.65
C ALA A 153 28.29 -22.27 -60.19
N ALA A 154 29.24 -22.86 -59.47
CA ALA A 154 30.62 -22.99 -59.95
C ALA A 154 30.71 -23.88 -61.20
N GLU A 155 29.97 -24.99 -61.24
CA GLU A 155 29.89 -25.89 -62.40
C GLU A 155 29.25 -25.20 -63.62
N LEU A 156 28.21 -24.38 -63.40
CA LEU A 156 27.56 -23.58 -64.43
C LEU A 156 28.49 -22.53 -65.03
N ALA A 157 29.45 -22.01 -64.26
CA ALA A 157 30.41 -21.02 -64.75
C ALA A 157 31.40 -21.60 -65.77
N VAL A 158 31.76 -22.88 -65.63
CA VAL A 158 32.73 -23.57 -66.49
C VAL A 158 32.05 -24.27 -67.68
N THR A 159 30.78 -24.66 -67.55
CA THR A 159 30.04 -25.42 -68.57
C THR A 159 29.62 -24.56 -69.77
N ARG A 160 29.98 -24.98 -70.99
CA ARG A 160 29.64 -24.28 -72.25
C ARG A 160 28.45 -24.87 -73.02
N ASP A 161 28.09 -26.13 -72.77
CA ASP A 161 26.96 -26.77 -73.45
C ASP A 161 25.61 -26.14 -73.05
N SER A 162 24.77 -25.80 -74.03
CA SER A 162 23.52 -25.08 -73.79
C SER A 162 22.49 -25.92 -73.02
N GLN A 163 22.41 -27.22 -73.30
CA GLN A 163 21.45 -28.12 -72.65
C GLN A 163 21.84 -28.37 -71.19
N GLN A 164 23.11 -28.64 -70.94
CA GLN A 164 23.65 -28.82 -69.59
C GLN A 164 23.49 -27.54 -68.76
N ARG A 165 23.75 -26.35 -69.32
CA ARG A 165 23.50 -25.07 -68.65
C ARG A 165 22.04 -24.86 -68.26
N THR A 166 21.07 -25.30 -69.07
CA THR A 166 19.65 -25.21 -68.70
C THR A 166 19.30 -26.13 -67.53
N ALA A 167 19.86 -27.34 -67.48
CA ALA A 167 19.68 -28.26 -66.36
C ALA A 167 20.28 -27.70 -65.05
N LEU A 168 21.51 -27.17 -65.10
CA LEU A 168 22.16 -26.58 -63.92
C LEU A 168 21.43 -25.33 -63.41
N ARG A 169 20.84 -24.51 -64.29
CA ARG A 169 20.00 -23.37 -63.87
C ARG A 169 18.73 -23.82 -63.15
N ALA A 170 18.10 -24.91 -63.61
CA ALA A 170 16.95 -25.49 -62.94
C ALA A 170 17.34 -26.04 -61.55
N GLU A 171 18.49 -26.70 -61.44
CA GLU A 171 19.01 -27.20 -60.16
C GLU A 171 19.32 -26.06 -59.17
N ILE A 172 19.92 -24.95 -59.63
CA ILE A 172 20.14 -23.74 -58.80
C ILE A 172 18.81 -23.14 -58.32
N ALA A 173 17.80 -23.08 -59.18
CA ALA A 173 16.48 -22.57 -58.81
C ALA A 173 15.82 -23.44 -57.73
N GLU A 174 16.08 -24.74 -57.76
CA GLU A 174 15.61 -25.68 -56.74
C GLU A 174 16.38 -25.54 -55.42
N GLY A 175 17.71 -25.44 -55.47
CA GLY A 175 18.53 -25.21 -54.28
C GLY A 175 18.20 -23.90 -53.57
N ARG A 176 17.91 -22.82 -54.30
CA ARG A 176 17.45 -21.55 -53.69
C ARG A 176 16.08 -21.66 -53.02
N ARG A 177 15.19 -22.52 -53.53
CA ARG A 177 13.90 -22.80 -52.89
C ARG A 177 14.10 -23.57 -51.57
N ALA A 178 15.05 -24.50 -51.54
CA ALA A 178 15.42 -25.19 -50.30
C ALA A 178 16.02 -24.23 -49.26
N GLU A 179 16.95 -23.35 -49.65
CA GLU A 179 17.52 -22.33 -48.76
C GLU A 179 16.44 -21.41 -48.16
N ALA A 180 15.47 -20.96 -48.96
CA ALA A 180 14.37 -20.14 -48.47
C ALA A 180 13.47 -20.85 -47.44
N LEU A 181 13.25 -22.16 -47.59
CA LEU A 181 12.50 -22.97 -46.64
C LEU A 181 13.29 -23.20 -45.33
N ASP A 182 14.62 -23.33 -45.42
CA ASP A 182 15.49 -23.46 -44.25
C ASP A 182 15.51 -22.16 -43.42
N ASP A 183 15.61 -21.00 -44.08
CA ASP A 183 15.47 -19.68 -43.43
C ASP A 183 14.11 -19.53 -42.73
N GLU A 184 13.04 -19.99 -43.36
CA GLU A 184 11.70 -19.99 -42.77
C GLU A 184 11.61 -20.90 -41.54
N LEU A 185 12.24 -22.08 -41.59
CA LEU A 185 12.31 -23.01 -40.46
C LEU A 185 13.10 -22.42 -39.29
N VAL A 186 14.24 -21.78 -39.54
CA VAL A 186 15.02 -21.06 -38.52
C VAL A 186 14.17 -19.97 -37.88
N LYS A 187 13.41 -19.22 -38.69
CA LYS A 187 12.49 -18.20 -38.17
C LYS A 187 11.37 -18.79 -37.30
N LEU A 188 10.71 -19.85 -37.77
CA LEU A 188 9.62 -20.50 -37.03
C LEU A 188 10.13 -21.15 -35.73
N SER A 189 11.32 -21.75 -35.74
CA SER A 189 11.97 -22.30 -34.54
C SER A 189 12.41 -21.20 -33.56
N GLY A 190 12.82 -20.03 -34.05
CA GLY A 190 13.07 -18.85 -33.23
C GLY A 190 11.80 -18.37 -32.51
N ILE A 191 10.66 -18.36 -33.21
CA ILE A 191 9.37 -17.99 -32.62
C ILE A 191 8.94 -18.99 -31.55
N SER A 192 9.09 -20.30 -31.79
CA SER A 192 8.69 -21.33 -30.82
C SER A 192 9.57 -21.37 -29.58
N THR A 193 10.88 -21.11 -29.71
CA THR A 193 11.81 -21.03 -28.56
C THR A 193 11.50 -19.85 -27.64
N VAL A 194 11.23 -18.67 -28.21
CA VAL A 194 10.80 -17.48 -27.46
C VAL A 194 9.44 -17.68 -26.79
N ALA A 195 8.49 -18.33 -27.47
CA ALA A 195 7.20 -18.68 -26.87
C ALA A 195 7.35 -19.63 -25.68
N ARG A 196 8.28 -20.61 -25.76
CA ARG A 196 8.54 -21.57 -24.69
C ARG A 196 9.20 -20.94 -23.46
N SER A 197 10.13 -20.00 -23.62
CA SER A 197 10.75 -19.31 -22.49
C SER A 197 9.77 -18.43 -21.71
N THR A 198 8.70 -17.96 -22.36
CA THR A 198 7.66 -17.15 -21.71
C THR A 198 6.64 -18.01 -20.94
N ARG A 199 6.69 -19.35 -21.11
CA ARG A 199 5.74 -20.32 -20.55
C ARG A 199 6.14 -20.84 -19.16
N GLU A 200 7.23 -20.38 -18.56
CA GLU A 200 7.54 -20.76 -17.17
C GLU A 200 6.48 -20.18 -16.23
N THR A 201 5.43 -20.97 -16.00
CA THR A 201 4.41 -20.74 -14.96
C THR A 201 5.10 -20.66 -13.60
N ASP A 202 4.51 -19.93 -12.66
CA ASP A 202 5.02 -19.85 -11.29
C ASP A 202 5.19 -21.27 -10.70
N PRO A 203 6.44 -21.73 -10.47
CA PRO A 203 6.70 -23.09 -10.01
C PRO A 203 6.10 -23.36 -8.64
N VAL A 204 5.84 -22.31 -7.86
CA VAL A 204 5.25 -22.42 -6.53
C VAL A 204 3.78 -22.84 -6.61
N THR A 205 3.00 -22.24 -7.50
CA THR A 205 1.57 -22.56 -7.64
C THR A 205 1.39 -24.00 -8.18
N ALA A 206 2.21 -24.40 -9.16
CA ALA A 206 2.20 -25.77 -9.70
C ALA A 206 2.59 -26.84 -8.67
N SER A 207 3.64 -26.58 -7.88
CA SER A 207 4.08 -27.49 -6.81
C SER A 207 3.02 -27.64 -5.71
N LEU A 208 2.30 -26.55 -5.40
CA LEU A 208 1.26 -26.56 -4.37
C LEU A 208 0.00 -27.30 -4.82
N ALA A 209 -0.36 -27.22 -6.10
CA ALA A 209 -1.46 -27.99 -6.69
C ALA A 209 -1.19 -29.51 -6.67
N GLU A 210 0.05 -29.91 -6.96
CA GLU A 210 0.47 -31.32 -6.91
C GLU A 210 0.35 -31.91 -5.49
N VAL A 211 0.71 -31.13 -4.47
CA VAL A 211 0.66 -31.56 -3.06
C VAL A 211 -0.77 -31.57 -2.50
N THR A 212 -1.63 -30.65 -2.93
CA THR A 212 -2.97 -30.44 -2.33
C THR A 212 -4.11 -31.16 -3.04
N ARG A 213 -3.89 -31.75 -4.22
CA ARG A 213 -4.91 -32.39 -5.10
C ARG A 213 -6.09 -31.48 -5.50
N TYR A 214 -6.01 -30.18 -5.24
CA TYR A 214 -6.96 -29.19 -5.76
C TYR A 214 -6.51 -28.71 -7.14
N SER A 215 -7.45 -28.18 -7.95
CA SER A 215 -7.08 -27.58 -9.24
C SER A 215 -6.18 -26.36 -9.04
N ASP A 216 -5.25 -26.13 -9.97
CA ASP A 216 -4.31 -25.00 -9.96
C ASP A 216 -5.04 -23.65 -9.76
N GLY A 217 -6.15 -23.46 -10.48
CA GLY A 217 -7.01 -22.27 -10.34
C GLY A 217 -7.65 -22.13 -8.96
N ALA A 218 -8.06 -23.22 -8.30
CA ALA A 218 -8.65 -23.13 -6.97
C ALA A 218 -7.60 -22.70 -5.92
N VAL A 219 -6.38 -23.20 -6.04
CA VAL A 219 -5.27 -22.83 -5.15
C VAL A 219 -4.94 -21.34 -5.31
N ALA A 220 -4.83 -20.84 -6.56
CA ALA A 220 -4.58 -19.44 -6.84
C ALA A 220 -5.70 -18.53 -6.30
N ILE A 221 -6.96 -18.92 -6.44
CA ILE A 221 -8.11 -18.17 -5.89
C ILE A 221 -8.05 -18.13 -4.36
N VAL A 222 -7.73 -19.25 -3.69
CA VAL A 222 -7.63 -19.30 -2.22
C VAL A 222 -6.49 -18.41 -1.72
N ILE A 223 -5.32 -18.45 -2.36
CA ILE A 223 -4.19 -17.60 -2.02
C ILE A 223 -4.56 -16.12 -2.23
N GLY A 224 -5.15 -15.78 -3.39
CA GLY A 224 -5.61 -14.43 -3.69
C GLY A 224 -6.67 -13.92 -2.72
N MET A 225 -7.61 -14.77 -2.33
CA MET A 225 -8.63 -14.45 -1.31
C MET A 225 -8.01 -14.20 0.06
N THR A 226 -6.99 -14.97 0.43
CA THR A 226 -6.26 -14.77 1.69
C THR A 226 -5.59 -13.40 1.69
N PHE A 227 -4.90 -13.02 0.61
CA PHE A 227 -4.33 -11.69 0.48
C PHE A 227 -5.39 -10.58 0.45
N SER A 228 -6.53 -10.82 -0.20
CA SER A 228 -7.63 -9.85 -0.26
C SER A 228 -8.20 -9.57 1.13
N VAL A 229 -8.41 -10.61 1.94
CA VAL A 229 -8.83 -10.44 3.35
C VAL A 229 -7.80 -9.66 4.15
N LEU A 230 -6.51 -9.98 3.98
CA LEU A 230 -5.43 -9.26 4.66
C LEU A 230 -5.41 -7.78 4.27
N ILE A 231 -5.61 -7.45 2.99
CA ILE A 231 -5.69 -6.06 2.51
C ILE A 231 -6.82 -5.30 3.18
N GLU A 232 -8.03 -5.89 3.27
CA GLU A 232 -9.19 -5.26 3.91
C GLU A 232 -8.97 -5.04 5.42
N LEU A 233 -8.39 -6.03 6.11
CA LEU A 233 -8.09 -5.94 7.53
C LEU A 233 -6.99 -4.91 7.81
N VAL A 234 -5.91 -4.92 7.03
CA VAL A 234 -4.83 -3.92 7.14
C VAL A 234 -5.35 -2.52 6.84
N GLY A 235 -6.19 -2.36 5.81
CA GLY A 235 -6.84 -1.07 5.50
C GLY A 235 -7.69 -0.57 6.65
N ALA A 236 -8.53 -1.42 7.23
CA ALA A 236 -9.33 -1.10 8.41
C ALA A 236 -8.48 -0.74 9.64
N LEU A 237 -7.40 -1.48 9.90
CA LEU A 237 -6.47 -1.20 11.00
C LEU A 237 -5.73 0.12 10.82
N LEU A 238 -5.26 0.41 9.60
CA LEU A 238 -4.57 1.67 9.31
C LEU A 238 -5.50 2.87 9.54
N TRP A 239 -6.76 2.79 9.09
CA TRP A 239 -7.75 3.84 9.35
C TRP A 239 -8.13 3.95 10.83
N TYR A 240 -8.18 2.82 11.54
CA TYR A 240 -8.41 2.79 12.98
C TYR A 240 -7.30 3.53 13.75
N GLU A 241 -6.04 3.28 13.43
CA GLU A 241 -4.90 3.97 14.05
C GLU A 241 -4.85 5.46 13.68
N VAL A 242 -5.05 5.78 12.40
CA VAL A 242 -5.08 7.17 11.89
C VAL A 242 -6.13 8.03 12.59
N LEU A 243 -7.32 7.48 12.84
CA LEU A 243 -8.42 8.23 13.45
C LEU A 243 -8.40 8.20 14.99
N ARG A 244 -7.73 7.23 15.62
CA ARG A 244 -7.59 7.15 17.08
C ARG A 244 -6.39 7.90 17.64
N HIS A 245 -5.36 8.14 16.83
CA HIS A 245 -4.19 8.92 17.22
C HIS A 245 -4.00 10.17 16.34
N PRO A 246 -4.92 11.15 16.40
CA PRO A 246 -4.76 12.41 15.67
C PRO A 246 -3.53 13.23 16.11
N ASP A 247 -2.96 12.96 17.30
CA ASP A 247 -1.95 13.81 17.95
C ASP A 247 -0.52 13.24 18.00
N ARG A 248 -0.18 12.22 17.19
CA ARG A 248 1.21 11.68 17.17
C ARG A 248 2.22 12.52 16.38
N ASP A 249 1.82 13.67 15.84
CA ASP A 249 2.64 14.44 14.90
C ASP A 249 3.28 15.73 15.46
N GLU A 250 3.32 15.96 16.79
CA GLU A 250 3.95 17.19 17.34
C GLU A 250 4.98 17.02 18.48
N GLY A 251 5.51 15.83 18.78
CA GLY A 251 6.48 15.79 19.90
C GLY A 251 7.26 14.52 20.23
N GLN A 252 7.47 13.60 19.30
CA GLN A 252 8.45 12.53 19.50
C GLN A 252 9.64 12.69 18.55
N THR A 253 10.40 13.75 18.80
CA THR A 253 11.84 13.69 18.55
C THR A 253 12.39 12.52 19.35
N TRP A 254 13.21 11.70 18.69
CA TRP A 254 14.01 10.67 19.32
C TRP A 254 15.07 11.33 20.22
N ASN A 255 14.72 11.67 21.45
CA ASN A 255 15.69 11.88 22.52
C ASN A 255 15.87 10.55 23.27
N ALA A 256 16.63 9.66 22.64
CA ALA A 256 17.43 8.67 23.33
C ALA A 256 18.50 9.39 24.15
N ASN A 257 18.16 9.81 25.37
CA ASN A 257 19.06 9.93 26.53
C ASN A 257 18.29 10.56 27.71
N THR A 258 17.60 9.74 28.47
CA THR A 258 17.59 9.84 29.95
C THR A 258 17.22 8.47 30.50
N ALA A 259 18.16 7.52 30.35
CA ALA A 259 18.39 6.61 31.45
C ALA A 259 19.02 7.43 32.58
N ASP A 260 18.78 7.01 33.82
CA ASP A 260 19.28 7.59 35.08
C ASP A 260 18.49 8.82 35.56
N VAL A 261 17.90 8.87 36.76
CA VAL A 261 18.39 8.41 38.06
C VAL A 261 17.21 7.92 38.93
N THR A 262 17.52 6.90 39.73
CA THR A 262 16.74 6.20 40.76
C THR A 262 16.38 7.05 41.98
N ASP A 263 15.67 6.38 42.90
CA ASP A 263 15.38 6.73 44.29
C ASP A 263 14.13 7.59 44.53
N ASP A 264 13.32 7.38 45.55
CA ASP A 264 13.03 6.32 46.50
C ASP A 264 11.81 6.88 47.28
N VAL A 265 10.81 6.07 47.59
CA VAL A 265 10.24 5.93 48.95
C VAL A 265 9.09 4.94 48.85
N THR A 266 9.30 3.84 49.56
CA THR A 266 8.47 2.67 49.76
C THR A 266 7.47 2.91 50.90
N HIS A 267 6.24 2.37 50.78
CA HIS A 267 5.54 1.49 51.77
C HIS A 267 3.99 1.58 51.73
N PRO A 268 3.28 0.50 52.15
CA PRO A 268 2.05 -0.02 51.55
C PRO A 268 0.85 -0.05 52.55
N ASP A 269 -0.13 -0.92 52.27
CA ASP A 269 -1.34 -1.29 53.05
C ASP A 269 -2.57 -0.37 52.90
N GLU A 270 -3.83 -0.86 52.86
CA GLU A 270 -4.39 -2.20 53.06
C GLU A 270 -5.78 -2.25 52.40
N ALA A 271 -6.27 -3.45 52.14
CA ALA A 271 -7.58 -3.75 51.57
C ALA A 271 -8.73 -3.53 52.56
N VAL A 272 -9.90 -3.04 52.08
CA VAL A 272 -11.21 -3.41 52.64
C VAL A 272 -12.23 -3.64 51.51
N THR A 273 -12.79 -4.84 51.56
CA THR A 273 -13.87 -5.47 50.81
C THR A 273 -15.24 -4.82 51.02
N GLY A 274 -16.15 -4.92 50.04
CA GLY A 274 -17.59 -4.93 50.36
C GLY A 274 -18.60 -4.51 49.29
N PHE A 275 -19.18 -5.52 48.63
CA PHE A 275 -20.59 -5.66 48.25
C PHE A 275 -21.18 -5.05 46.95
N ILE A 276 -21.85 -5.98 46.25
CA ILE A 276 -22.72 -5.90 45.08
C ILE A 276 -23.97 -5.03 45.35
N LYS A 277 -24.35 -4.15 44.39
CA LYS A 277 -25.78 -3.91 44.07
C LYS A 277 -26.01 -3.38 42.64
N THR A 278 -26.80 -4.19 41.94
CA THR A 278 -27.65 -4.04 40.74
C THR A 278 -28.34 -2.69 40.51
N GLU A 279 -28.42 -2.32 39.22
CA GLU A 279 -29.41 -1.49 38.46
C GLU A 279 -29.73 -0.03 38.87
N ALA A 280 -29.41 0.90 37.94
CA ALA A 280 -30.08 2.15 37.47
C ALA A 280 -31.06 2.94 38.39
N PRO A 281 -31.15 4.31 38.30
CA PRO A 281 -31.09 5.10 37.06
C PRO A 281 -30.17 6.35 37.07
N VAL A 282 -29.70 6.67 35.86
CA VAL A 282 -28.67 7.66 35.50
C VAL A 282 -29.12 9.14 35.49
N THR A 283 -30.27 9.48 36.03
CA THR A 283 -30.81 10.86 35.92
C THR A 283 -30.42 11.78 37.08
N ALA A 284 -29.98 11.25 38.22
CA ALA A 284 -29.59 12.06 39.40
C ALA A 284 -28.08 12.42 39.42
N ALA A 285 -27.22 11.60 38.81
CA ALA A 285 -25.77 11.77 38.87
C ALA A 285 -25.29 13.01 38.09
N THR A 286 -25.93 13.37 36.98
CA THR A 286 -25.56 14.55 36.18
C THR A 286 -25.84 15.87 36.92
N SER A 287 -26.93 15.93 37.71
CA SER A 287 -27.25 17.13 38.51
C SER A 287 -26.32 17.29 39.72
N ALA A 288 -25.90 16.19 40.35
CA ALA A 288 -24.91 16.22 41.43
C ALA A 288 -23.52 16.66 40.92
N VAL A 289 -23.06 16.11 39.80
CA VAL A 289 -21.77 16.47 39.18
C VAL A 289 -21.76 17.94 38.73
N THR A 290 -22.87 18.46 38.21
CA THR A 290 -22.95 19.88 37.78
C THR A 290 -22.91 20.84 38.97
N THR A 291 -23.51 20.47 40.10
CA THR A 291 -23.53 21.26 41.34
C THR A 291 -22.16 21.29 42.02
N GLU A 292 -21.49 20.14 42.14
CA GLU A 292 -20.11 20.07 42.65
C GLU A 292 -19.12 20.85 41.77
N LEU A 293 -19.30 20.78 40.45
CA LEU A 293 -18.43 21.49 39.51
C LEU A 293 -18.58 23.01 39.62
N SER A 294 -19.78 23.51 39.91
CA SER A 294 -20.01 24.93 40.19
C SER A 294 -19.30 25.39 41.47
N GLY A 295 -19.28 24.57 42.52
CA GLY A 295 -18.55 24.87 43.76
C GLY A 295 -17.02 24.95 43.58
N GLN A 296 -16.47 24.26 42.59
CA GLN A 296 -15.03 24.23 42.31
C GLN A 296 -14.54 25.34 41.37
N VAL A 297 -15.44 26.16 40.81
CA VAL A 297 -15.08 27.28 39.93
C VAL A 297 -14.35 28.39 40.70
N ALA A 298 -14.91 28.86 41.81
CA ALA A 298 -14.35 30.00 42.54
C ALA A 298 -12.94 29.71 43.13
N PRO A 299 -12.67 28.52 43.72
CA PRO A 299 -11.33 28.17 44.18
C PRO A 299 -10.30 28.13 43.05
N VAL A 300 -10.65 27.59 41.88
CA VAL A 300 -9.71 27.49 40.75
C VAL A 300 -9.40 28.86 40.15
N ILE A 301 -10.38 29.77 40.06
CA ILE A 301 -10.12 31.16 39.64
C ILE A 301 -9.13 31.83 40.59
N ASN A 302 -9.32 31.65 41.91
CA ASN A 302 -8.42 32.22 42.90
C ASN A 302 -7.00 31.61 42.78
N ALA A 303 -6.91 30.29 42.64
CA ALA A 303 -5.64 29.56 42.45
C ALA A 303 -4.88 29.98 41.17
N ILE A 304 -5.60 30.32 40.10
CA ILE A 304 -4.99 30.84 38.86
C ILE A 304 -4.46 32.26 39.08
N LYS A 305 -5.22 33.12 39.78
CA LYS A 305 -4.79 34.50 40.07
C LYS A 305 -3.54 34.56 40.95
N ILE A 306 -3.41 33.65 41.92
CA ILE A 306 -2.24 33.55 42.81
C ILE A 306 -1.08 32.73 42.20
N GLY A 307 -1.25 32.17 40.99
CA GLY A 307 -0.20 31.43 40.27
C GLY A 307 0.00 29.97 40.71
N GLU A 308 -0.79 29.47 41.65
CA GLU A 308 -0.74 28.08 42.13
C GLU A 308 -1.31 27.06 41.13
N CYS A 309 -2.22 27.50 40.25
CA CYS A 309 -2.81 26.67 39.21
C CYS A 309 -2.54 27.24 37.82
N ARG A 310 -2.01 26.40 36.90
CA ARG A 310 -1.90 26.79 35.48
C ARG A 310 -3.27 26.76 34.80
N PRO A 311 -3.61 27.74 33.94
CA PRO A 311 -4.87 27.82 33.19
C PRO A 311 -5.06 26.77 32.08
N THR A 312 -4.48 25.57 32.27
CA THR A 312 -4.52 24.46 31.32
C THR A 312 -5.23 23.26 31.92
N VAL A 313 -5.75 22.37 31.08
CA VAL A 313 -6.43 21.14 31.56
C VAL A 313 -5.49 20.31 32.44
N ALA A 314 -4.19 20.26 32.12
CA ALA A 314 -3.20 19.54 32.94
C ALA A 314 -2.95 20.22 34.29
N GLY A 315 -2.92 21.55 34.33
CA GLY A 315 -2.78 22.33 35.57
C GLY A 315 -3.96 22.15 36.52
N ILE A 316 -5.18 22.31 36.00
CA ILE A 316 -6.43 22.11 36.76
C ILE A 316 -6.53 20.67 37.27
N ARG A 317 -6.15 19.69 36.44
CA ARG A 317 -6.12 18.27 36.84
C ARG A 317 -5.18 18.03 38.00
N LYS A 318 -3.97 18.59 37.94
CA LYS A 318 -2.95 18.45 39.00
C LYS A 318 -3.38 19.14 40.29
N TYR A 319 -4.00 20.32 40.18
CA TYR A 319 -4.46 21.10 41.35
C TYR A 319 -5.65 20.44 42.07
N LEU A 320 -6.62 19.89 41.33
CA LEU A 320 -7.83 19.28 41.91
C LEU A 320 -7.75 17.76 42.12
N GLY A 321 -6.72 17.09 41.59
CA GLY A 321 -6.62 15.63 41.61
C GLY A 321 -7.76 14.93 40.84
N CYS A 322 -8.31 15.58 39.82
CA CYS A 322 -9.53 15.11 39.14
C CYS A 322 -9.27 14.37 37.82
N SER A 323 -10.31 13.81 37.21
CA SER A 323 -10.21 13.16 35.89
C SER A 323 -10.06 14.18 34.75
N GLN A 324 -9.51 13.76 33.61
CA GLN A 324 -9.29 14.64 32.45
C GLN A 324 -10.60 15.23 31.90
N ALA A 325 -11.70 14.48 31.93
CA ALA A 325 -13.03 14.95 31.52
C ALA A 325 -13.57 16.03 32.47
N ARG A 326 -13.38 15.88 33.79
CA ARG A 326 -13.79 16.89 34.78
C ARG A 326 -12.97 18.17 34.65
N ALA A 327 -11.66 18.06 34.42
CA ALA A 327 -10.77 19.20 34.21
C ALA A 327 -11.09 19.97 32.91
N SER A 328 -11.43 19.28 31.82
CA SER A 328 -11.77 19.94 30.55
C SER A 328 -13.12 20.67 30.62
N GLU A 329 -14.10 20.10 31.31
CA GLU A 329 -15.41 20.72 31.53
C GLU A 329 -15.32 21.94 32.46
N LEU A 330 -14.50 21.86 33.51
CA LEU A 330 -14.23 23.01 34.37
C LEU A 330 -13.51 24.14 33.60
N ARG A 331 -12.53 23.81 32.76
CA ARG A 331 -11.86 24.79 31.90
C ARG A 331 -12.84 25.47 30.94
N ARG A 332 -13.78 24.73 30.35
CA ARG A 332 -14.82 25.31 29.47
C ARG A 332 -15.70 26.31 30.22
N LYS A 333 -16.09 26.02 31.46
CA LYS A 333 -16.82 26.98 32.31
C LYS A 333 -16.00 28.23 32.59
N LEU A 334 -14.72 28.07 32.95
CA LEU A 334 -13.80 29.18 33.23
C LEU A 334 -13.63 30.13 32.03
N VAL A 335 -13.47 29.59 30.83
CA VAL A 335 -13.43 30.36 29.57
C VAL A 335 -14.76 31.08 29.33
N GLY A 336 -15.90 30.41 29.57
CA GLY A 336 -17.22 31.02 29.45
C GLY A 336 -17.48 32.19 30.39
N MET A 337 -16.72 32.32 31.49
CA MET A 337 -16.79 33.42 32.45
C MET A 337 -15.66 34.46 32.28
N GLY A 338 -14.79 34.30 31.27
CA GLY A 338 -13.66 35.20 31.02
C GLY A 338 -12.60 35.20 32.12
N ALA A 339 -12.55 34.16 32.95
CA ALA A 339 -11.59 34.06 34.06
C ALA A 339 -10.22 33.51 33.62
N VAL A 340 -10.15 32.96 32.39
CA VAL A 340 -9.01 32.26 31.80
C VAL A 340 -9.08 32.32 30.28
#